data_AF-A0A838ADN2-F1
#
_entry.id   AF-A0A838ADN2-F1
#
_cell.length_a   1.000
_cell.length_b   1.000
_cell.length_c   1.000
_cell.angle_alpha   90.00
_cell.angle_beta   90.00
_cell.angle_gamma   90.00
#
_symmetry.space_group_name_H-M   'P 1'
#
loop_
_entity.id
_entity.type
_entity.pdbx_description
1 polymer ?
#
loop_
_entity_poly.entity_id
_entity_poly.type
_entity_poly.pdbx_seq_one_letter_code
_entity_poly.pdbx_strand_id
1 'polypeptide(L)'
;MRTSVLSDPGRRAAMRRALGVEPGHPRTFHAYREIARFLPSDNPRPAEEHALLTVGALMCAQPRQVRDSERAATATRETDHDDESADAEDSTDGAQPSRQRHYPSLGSTLAYAAREGAAAQTSVEKRLFLLCRNDVVAVHRQLPGVLTLLRPSQITINWEQLVCDLAEWDERREEIAARWLREFYRNVDKPSSADNASASEEDR
;
A
#
# COMPACT_ATOMS: atom_id res chain seq x y z
N MET A 1 2.52 2.70 10.75
CA MET A 1 3.87 3.29 11.01
C MET A 1 3.74 4.53 11.88
N ARG A 2 4.72 4.91 12.70
CA ARG A 2 4.64 6.14 13.54
C ARG A 2 4.54 7.40 12.67
N THR A 3 3.47 8.18 12.83
CA THR A 3 3.26 9.51 12.18
C THR A 3 4.40 10.49 12.48
N SER A 4 5.12 10.29 13.58
CA SER A 4 6.28 11.10 13.98
C SER A 4 7.51 10.93 13.06
N VAL A 5 7.70 9.77 12.43
CA VAL A 5 8.83 9.52 11.49
C VAL A 5 8.67 10.34 10.23
N LEU A 6 7.43 10.48 9.77
CA LEU A 6 7.11 11.27 8.59
C LEU A 6 7.34 12.76 8.82
N SER A 7 7.25 13.22 10.08
CA SER A 7 7.37 14.62 10.48
C SER A 7 8.83 15.06 10.68
N ASP A 8 9.68 14.20 11.24
CA ASP A 8 11.11 14.49 11.48
C ASP A 8 11.97 14.26 10.22
N PRO A 9 12.62 15.31 9.66
CA PRO A 9 13.46 15.16 8.46
C PRO A 9 14.65 14.22 8.63
N GLY A 10 15.26 14.16 9.81
CA GLY A 10 16.43 13.32 10.09
C GLY A 10 16.06 11.85 10.13
N ARG A 11 14.98 11.51 10.85
CA ARG A 11 14.43 10.14 10.89
C ARG A 11 13.96 9.68 9.52
N ARG A 12 13.29 10.56 8.77
CA ARG A 12 12.84 10.28 7.40
C ARG A 12 14.01 10.00 6.46
N ALA A 13 15.08 10.80 6.53
CA ALA A 13 16.28 10.58 5.72
C ALA A 13 16.97 9.26 6.07
N ALA A 14 17.01 8.88 7.36
CA ALA A 14 17.52 7.58 7.78
C ALA A 14 16.67 6.43 7.22
N MET A 15 15.34 6.51 7.33
CA MET A 15 14.42 5.49 6.79
C MET A 15 14.57 5.32 5.27
N ARG A 16 14.67 6.42 4.51
CA ARG A 16 14.87 6.37 3.06
C ARG A 16 16.14 5.64 2.63
N ARG A 17 17.19 5.61 3.46
CA ARG A 17 18.47 4.95 3.14
C ARG A 17 18.39 3.43 3.18
N ALA A 18 17.36 2.89 3.84
CA ALA A 18 17.06 1.46 3.90
C ALA A 18 16.36 0.94 2.63
N LEU A 19 15.98 1.81 1.70
CA LEU A 19 15.24 1.40 0.50
C LEU A 19 16.06 0.45 -0.39
N GLY A 20 15.50 -0.73 -0.67
CA GLY A 20 16.13 -1.76 -1.50
C GLY A 20 17.34 -2.43 -0.86
N VAL A 21 17.54 -2.22 0.44
CA VAL A 21 18.61 -2.83 1.24
C VAL A 21 18.02 -3.97 2.05
N GLU A 22 18.74 -5.09 2.08
CA GLU A 22 18.34 -6.29 2.82
C GLU A 22 18.36 -6.08 4.34
N PRO A 23 17.47 -6.74 5.10
CA PRO A 23 17.52 -6.77 6.56
C PRO A 23 18.92 -7.17 7.09
N GLY A 24 19.33 -6.59 8.21
CA GLY A 24 20.64 -6.83 8.83
C GLY A 24 21.82 -6.04 8.26
N HIS A 25 21.65 -5.33 7.13
CA HIS A 25 22.70 -4.46 6.60
C HIS A 25 22.91 -3.21 7.49
N PRO A 26 24.13 -2.69 7.71
CA PRO A 26 24.37 -1.51 8.58
C PRO A 26 23.57 -0.24 8.23
N ARG A 27 23.10 -0.14 6.98
CA ARG A 27 22.26 0.96 6.48
C ARG A 27 20.81 0.90 6.97
N THR A 28 20.33 -0.25 7.41
CA THR A 28 18.97 -0.44 7.97
C THR A 28 18.94 -0.22 9.49
N PHE A 29 20.10 -0.13 10.16
CA PHE A 29 20.18 -0.06 11.63
C PHE A 29 19.40 1.11 12.23
N HIS A 30 19.48 2.30 11.63
CA HIS A 30 18.70 3.45 12.08
C HIS A 30 17.20 3.32 11.78
N ALA A 31 16.81 2.55 10.76
CA ALA A 31 15.42 2.29 10.43
C ALA A 31 14.76 1.33 11.45
N TYR A 32 15.51 0.39 12.04
CA TYR A 32 14.98 -0.53 13.06
C TYR A 32 14.38 0.18 14.26
N ARG A 33 14.91 1.35 14.65
CA ARG A 33 14.36 2.15 15.75
C ARG A 33 12.85 2.43 15.58
N GLU A 34 12.40 2.56 14.33
CA GLU A 34 11.03 2.94 14.01
C GLU A 34 10.13 1.73 13.73
N ILE A 35 10.70 0.62 13.24
CA ILE A 35 9.93 -0.58 12.89
C ILE A 35 9.91 -1.65 13.98
N ALA A 36 10.87 -1.66 14.92
CA ALA A 36 11.03 -2.73 15.91
C ALA A 36 9.77 -2.97 16.76
N ARG A 37 8.96 -1.94 17.01
CA ARG A 37 7.70 -2.08 17.76
C ARG A 37 6.60 -2.84 17.02
N PHE A 38 6.71 -2.94 15.69
CA PHE A 38 5.74 -3.62 14.83
C PHE A 38 6.22 -5.03 14.48
N LEU A 39 7.43 -5.39 14.85
CA LEU A 39 7.96 -6.73 14.69
C LEU A 39 7.62 -7.58 15.93
N PRO A 40 7.37 -8.89 15.74
CA PRO A 40 7.25 -9.82 16.86
C PRO A 40 8.53 -9.79 17.72
N SER A 41 8.39 -9.83 19.04
CA SER A 41 9.52 -9.64 19.97
C SER A 41 10.49 -10.82 19.98
N ASP A 42 10.02 -12.04 19.72
CA ASP A 42 10.80 -13.25 19.98
C ASP A 42 11.46 -13.85 18.72
N ASN A 43 10.82 -13.71 17.55
CA ASN A 43 11.35 -14.23 16.28
C ASN A 43 10.71 -13.53 15.07
N PRO A 44 11.19 -12.35 14.66
CA PRO A 44 10.67 -11.68 13.49
C PRO A 44 10.94 -12.51 12.24
N ARG A 45 9.90 -12.76 11.43
CA ARG A 45 10.08 -13.40 10.12
C ARG A 45 10.87 -12.45 9.21
N PRO A 46 11.96 -12.90 8.54
CA PRO A 46 12.76 -12.05 7.68
C PRO A 46 11.97 -11.35 6.56
N ALA A 47 10.95 -12.02 6.00
CA ALA A 47 10.08 -11.46 4.97
C ALA A 47 9.22 -10.30 5.50
N GLU A 48 8.67 -10.44 6.71
CA GLU A 48 7.86 -9.41 7.36
C GLU A 48 8.71 -8.18 7.73
N GLU A 49 9.92 -8.42 8.22
CA GLU A 49 10.92 -7.39 8.48
C GLU A 49 11.30 -6.62 7.21
N HIS A 50 11.59 -7.33 6.12
CA HIS A 50 11.91 -6.71 4.84
C HIS A 50 10.73 -5.93 4.26
N ALA A 51 9.50 -6.44 4.41
CA ALA A 51 8.27 -5.77 4.01
C ALA A 51 8.08 -4.44 4.76
N LEU A 52 8.21 -4.45 6.09
CA LEU A 52 8.09 -3.26 6.93
C LEU A 52 9.18 -2.22 6.63
N LEU A 53 10.43 -2.66 6.45
CA LEU A 53 11.53 -1.78 6.04
C LEU A 53 11.25 -1.12 4.69
N THR A 54 10.84 -1.92 3.70
CA THR A 54 10.57 -1.45 2.34
C THR A 54 9.41 -0.47 2.32
N VAL A 55 8.27 -0.84 2.90
CA VAL A 55 7.07 0.02 2.91
C VAL A 55 7.33 1.30 3.70
N GLY A 56 7.98 1.22 4.86
CA GLY A 56 8.28 2.43 5.62
C GLY A 56 9.30 3.36 4.93
N ALA A 57 10.27 2.79 4.20
CA ALA A 57 11.17 3.57 3.35
C ALA A 57 10.43 4.22 2.16
N LEU A 58 9.44 3.54 1.59
CA LEU A 58 8.60 4.05 0.50
C LEU A 58 7.70 5.20 0.96
N MET A 59 7.01 5.06 2.09
CA MET A 59 6.24 6.16 2.71
C MET A 59 7.14 7.38 2.93
N CYS A 60 8.35 7.17 3.47
CA CYS A 60 9.31 8.25 3.71
C CYS A 60 9.87 8.86 2.42
N ALA A 61 9.84 8.13 1.30
CA ALA A 61 10.32 8.58 0.00
C ALA A 61 9.27 9.35 -0.81
N GLN A 62 8.00 9.40 -0.37
CA GLN A 62 6.94 10.13 -1.07
C GLN A 62 7.20 11.66 -1.12
N PRO A 63 6.76 12.35 -2.19
CA PRO A 63 6.74 13.81 -2.26
C PRO A 63 5.91 14.42 -1.11
N ARG A 64 6.28 15.64 -0.66
CA ARG A 64 5.61 16.30 0.48
C ARG A 64 4.10 16.45 0.27
N GLN A 65 3.66 16.81 -0.94
CA GLN A 65 2.24 17.01 -1.26
C GLN A 65 1.38 15.77 -0.98
N VAL A 66 1.79 14.59 -1.51
CA VAL A 66 1.06 13.33 -1.30
C VAL A 66 0.98 12.98 0.19
N ARG A 67 2.10 13.15 0.90
CA ARG A 67 2.18 12.85 2.33
C ARG A 67 1.32 13.80 3.17
N ASP A 68 1.31 15.09 2.83
CA ASP A 68 0.54 16.08 3.58
C ASP A 68 -0.98 15.83 3.35
N SER A 69 -1.39 15.41 2.13
CA SER A 69 -2.75 14.94 1.83
C SER A 69 -3.12 13.65 2.57
N GLU A 70 -2.25 12.63 2.58
CA GLU A 70 -2.48 11.39 3.34
C GLU A 70 -2.60 11.66 4.85
N ARG A 71 -1.77 12.56 5.39
CA ARG A 71 -1.85 12.96 6.81
C ARG A 71 -3.15 13.68 7.12
N ALA A 72 -3.59 14.60 6.26
CA ALA A 72 -4.87 15.28 6.43
C ALA A 72 -6.02 14.26 6.43
N ALA A 73 -6.01 13.29 5.50
CA ALA A 73 -7.03 12.24 5.43
C ALA A 73 -7.03 11.32 6.66
N THR A 74 -5.86 10.96 7.22
CA THR A 74 -5.78 10.20 8.47
C THR A 74 -6.29 11.01 9.66
N ALA A 75 -5.93 12.29 9.77
CA ALA A 75 -6.40 13.15 10.86
C ALA A 75 -7.93 13.32 10.84
N THR A 76 -8.54 13.43 9.66
CA THR A 76 -10.01 13.48 9.51
C THR A 76 -10.68 12.17 9.93
N ARG A 77 -10.09 11.01 9.59
CA ARG A 77 -10.62 9.70 10.02
C ARG A 77 -10.49 9.46 11.53
N GLU A 78 -9.45 9.97 12.16
CA GLU A 78 -9.28 9.88 13.62
C GLU A 78 -10.33 10.74 14.34
N THR A 79 -10.71 11.90 13.81
CA THR A 79 -11.78 12.73 14.39
C THR A 79 -13.20 12.18 14.20
N ASP A 80 -13.48 11.44 13.12
CA ASP A 80 -14.79 10.81 12.90
C ASP A 80 -15.00 9.54 13.75
N HIS A 81 -13.92 8.97 14.32
CA HIS A 81 -14.01 7.74 15.12
C HIS A 81 -14.28 7.98 16.62
N ASP A 82 -14.28 9.24 17.06
CA ASP A 82 -14.51 9.63 18.47
C ASP A 82 -15.99 9.92 18.81
N ASP A 83 -16.95 9.79 17.86
CA ASP A 83 -18.37 10.14 18.07
C ASP A 83 -19.35 8.93 18.10
N GLU A 84 -18.86 7.69 18.04
CA GLU A 84 -19.68 6.48 18.21
C GLU A 84 -19.00 5.50 19.18
N SER A 85 -19.09 5.79 20.48
CA SER A 85 -18.86 4.80 21.54
C SER A 85 -19.75 5.09 22.74
N ALA A 86 -21.04 4.79 22.56
CA ALA A 86 -21.93 4.47 23.67
C ALA A 86 -22.83 3.30 23.26
N ASP A 87 -22.69 2.22 24.02
CA ASP A 87 -23.60 1.08 24.19
C ASP A 87 -23.78 0.06 23.05
N ALA A 88 -23.08 -1.07 23.18
CA ALA A 88 -23.68 -2.41 23.12
C ALA A 88 -22.67 -3.48 23.56
N GLU A 89 -22.78 -3.93 24.82
CA GLU A 89 -22.27 -5.25 25.22
C GLU A 89 -23.28 -6.34 24.87
N ASP A 90 -22.73 -7.54 24.64
CA ASP A 90 -23.36 -8.86 24.64
C ASP A 90 -24.20 -9.28 23.43
N SER A 91 -23.57 -10.08 22.55
CA SER A 91 -24.14 -11.35 22.05
C SER A 91 -23.08 -12.12 21.26
N THR A 92 -22.74 -13.30 21.78
CA THR A 92 -21.86 -14.27 21.14
C THR A 92 -22.71 -15.22 20.30
N ASP A 93 -22.83 -15.02 18.99
CA ASP A 93 -23.12 -16.11 18.04
C ASP A 93 -22.85 -15.69 16.58
N GLY A 94 -22.30 -16.62 15.79
CA GLY A 94 -22.14 -16.49 14.34
C GLY A 94 -20.93 -15.67 13.89
N ALA A 95 -19.74 -16.29 13.88
CA ALA A 95 -18.59 -15.84 13.11
C ALA A 95 -18.89 -15.90 11.59
N GLN A 96 -19.70 -14.96 11.10
CA GLN A 96 -19.66 -14.60 9.69
C GLN A 96 -18.27 -13.98 9.47
N PRO A 97 -17.49 -14.45 8.48
CA PRO A 97 -16.21 -13.83 8.17
C PRO A 97 -16.52 -12.37 7.89
N SER A 98 -16.02 -11.50 8.76
CA SER A 98 -16.13 -10.04 8.65
C SER A 98 -16.04 -9.71 7.17
N ARG A 99 -17.11 -9.13 6.58
CA ARG A 99 -17.09 -8.61 5.20
C ARG A 99 -15.73 -7.98 5.02
N GLN A 100 -14.82 -8.69 4.34
CA GLN A 100 -13.42 -8.29 4.30
C GLN A 100 -13.49 -6.93 3.66
N ARG A 101 -13.18 -5.87 4.42
CA ARG A 101 -13.09 -4.53 3.87
C ARG A 101 -12.08 -4.72 2.74
N HIS A 102 -12.58 -4.78 1.51
CA HIS A 102 -11.79 -5.14 0.35
C HIS A 102 -10.92 -3.93 0.09
N TYR A 103 -9.82 -3.88 0.83
CA TYR A 103 -8.87 -2.82 0.73
C TYR A 103 -8.25 -2.89 -0.66
N PRO A 104 -8.14 -1.76 -1.38
CA PRO A 104 -7.67 -1.76 -2.75
C PRO A 104 -6.24 -2.33 -2.79
N SER A 105 -6.04 -3.42 -3.52
CA SER A 105 -4.69 -3.95 -3.74
C SER A 105 -3.87 -3.00 -4.60
N LEU A 106 -2.57 -3.25 -4.68
CA LEU A 106 -1.68 -2.55 -5.59
C LEU A 106 -2.18 -2.61 -7.04
N GLY A 107 -2.74 -3.74 -7.47
CA GLY A 107 -3.31 -3.93 -8.80
C GLY A 107 -4.48 -2.97 -9.09
N SER A 108 -5.42 -2.86 -8.15
CA SER A 108 -6.56 -1.93 -8.28
C SER A 108 -6.12 -0.47 -8.30
N THR A 109 -5.09 -0.12 -7.52
CA THR A 109 -4.53 1.23 -7.44
C THR A 109 -3.82 1.62 -8.75
N LEU A 110 -3.07 0.69 -9.34
CA LEU A 110 -2.40 0.86 -10.63
C LEU A 110 -3.40 0.97 -11.78
N ALA A 111 -4.49 0.19 -11.72
CA ALA A 111 -5.58 0.28 -12.69
C ALA A 111 -6.27 1.64 -12.65
N TYR A 112 -6.55 2.14 -11.45
CA TYR A 112 -7.11 3.48 -11.26
C TYR A 112 -6.18 4.54 -11.87
N ALA A 113 -4.87 4.47 -11.61
CA ALA A 113 -3.89 5.40 -12.19
C ALA A 113 -3.82 5.35 -13.72
N ALA A 114 -3.95 4.16 -14.31
CA ALA A 114 -3.98 4.00 -15.76
C ALA A 114 -5.24 4.62 -16.37
N ARG A 115 -6.39 4.49 -15.70
CA ARG A 115 -7.68 5.04 -16.16
C ARG A 115 -7.76 6.56 -16.05
N GLU A 116 -7.21 7.13 -14.98
CA GLU A 116 -7.12 8.58 -14.80
C GLU A 116 -6.08 9.23 -15.76
N GLY A 117 -5.47 8.46 -16.66
CA GLY A 117 -4.49 8.95 -17.63
C GLY A 117 -3.15 9.36 -17.02
N ALA A 118 -2.93 9.09 -15.72
CA ALA A 118 -1.71 9.45 -15.01
C ALA A 118 -0.49 8.63 -15.47
N ALA A 119 -0.73 7.45 -16.02
CA ALA A 119 0.29 6.63 -16.65
C ALA A 119 -0.31 5.83 -17.82
N ALA A 120 0.48 5.60 -18.86
CA ALA A 120 0.06 4.76 -19.98
C ALA A 120 -0.22 3.33 -19.48
N GLN A 121 -1.43 2.82 -19.73
CA GLN A 121 -1.88 1.49 -19.32
C GLN A 121 -0.87 0.39 -19.69
N THR A 122 -0.36 0.39 -20.92
CA THR A 122 0.63 -0.59 -21.39
C THR A 122 1.96 -0.51 -20.64
N SER A 123 2.35 0.67 -20.14
CA SER A 123 3.56 0.85 -19.33
C SER A 123 3.36 0.32 -17.91
N VAL A 124 2.20 0.62 -17.31
CA VAL A 124 1.81 0.14 -15.99
C VAL A 124 1.70 -1.37 -15.98
N GLU A 125 1.02 -1.93 -16.97
CA GLU A 125 0.84 -3.37 -17.17
C GLU A 125 2.18 -4.09 -17.30
N LYS A 126 3.07 -3.62 -18.19
CA LYS A 126 4.42 -4.21 -18.36
C LYS A 126 5.22 -4.21 -17.06
N ARG A 127 5.16 -3.12 -16.28
CA ARG A 127 5.86 -3.05 -14.99
C ARG A 127 5.24 -3.94 -13.93
N LEU A 128 3.91 -4.06 -13.90
CA LEU A 128 3.20 -4.96 -13.01
C LEU A 128 3.56 -6.42 -13.32
N PHE A 129 3.57 -6.82 -14.59
CA PHE A 129 4.02 -8.15 -15.00
C PHE A 129 5.46 -8.44 -14.61
N LEU A 130 6.35 -7.46 -14.82
CA LEU A 130 7.74 -7.62 -14.42
C LEU A 130 7.83 -7.84 -12.90
N LEU A 131 7.09 -7.07 -12.12
CA LEU A 131 7.05 -7.21 -10.66
C LEU A 131 6.57 -8.60 -10.23
N CYS A 132 5.49 -9.10 -10.84
CA CYS A 132 4.90 -10.40 -10.55
C CYS A 132 5.83 -11.59 -10.83
N ARG A 133 6.81 -11.43 -11.73
CA ARG A 133 7.76 -12.50 -12.10
C ARG A 133 9.02 -12.51 -11.23
N ASN A 134 9.24 -11.46 -10.45
CA ASN A 134 10.48 -11.26 -9.73
C ASN A 134 10.49 -11.92 -8.35
N ASP A 135 11.70 -12.28 -7.92
CA ASP A 135 11.98 -12.84 -6.60
C ASP A 135 11.87 -11.78 -5.48
N VAL A 136 11.82 -12.21 -4.22
CA VAL A 136 11.66 -11.36 -3.02
C VAL A 136 12.60 -10.15 -3.07
N VAL A 137 13.90 -10.36 -3.27
CA VAL A 137 14.88 -9.26 -3.32
C VAL A 137 14.60 -8.29 -4.47
N ALA A 138 14.18 -8.82 -5.62
CA ALA A 138 13.91 -8.02 -6.80
C ALA A 138 12.59 -7.23 -6.68
N VAL A 139 11.54 -7.79 -6.06
CA VAL A 139 10.28 -7.06 -5.82
C VAL A 139 10.52 -5.85 -4.91
N HIS A 140 11.28 -6.01 -3.81
CA HIS A 140 11.62 -4.90 -2.92
C HIS A 140 12.45 -3.80 -3.61
N ARG A 141 13.31 -4.16 -4.56
CA ARG A 141 14.11 -3.20 -5.35
C ARG A 141 13.33 -2.50 -6.47
N GLN A 142 12.33 -3.17 -7.05
CA GLN A 142 11.56 -2.64 -8.19
C GLN A 142 10.33 -1.84 -7.77
N LEU A 143 9.78 -2.11 -6.58
CA LEU A 143 8.65 -1.37 -6.01
C LEU A 143 8.78 0.17 -6.13
N PRO A 144 9.93 0.79 -5.79
CA PRO A 144 10.11 2.24 -5.90
C PRO A 144 9.86 2.78 -7.32
N GLY A 145 10.27 2.03 -8.34
CA GLY A 145 10.10 2.42 -9.74
C GLY A 145 8.64 2.34 -10.19
N VAL A 146 7.90 1.36 -9.69
CA VAL A 146 6.45 1.23 -9.93
C VAL A 146 5.69 2.37 -9.24
N LEU A 147 5.98 2.62 -7.96
CA LEU A 147 5.33 3.70 -7.22
C LEU A 147 5.66 5.10 -7.74
N THR A 148 6.79 5.26 -8.44
CA THR A 148 7.10 6.54 -9.12
C THR A 148 6.10 6.86 -10.22
N LEU A 149 5.50 5.85 -10.87
CA LEU A 149 4.41 6.08 -11.85
C LEU A 149 3.13 6.59 -11.20
N LEU A 150 2.90 6.27 -9.92
CA LEU A 150 1.73 6.68 -9.17
C LEU A 150 1.86 8.07 -8.56
N ARG A 151 3.06 8.68 -8.61
CA ARG A 151 3.32 9.99 -8.00
C ARG A 151 2.53 11.14 -8.63
N PRO A 152 2.39 11.25 -9.97
CA PRO A 152 1.70 12.38 -10.59
C PRO A 152 0.23 12.49 -10.15
N SER A 153 -0.43 11.37 -9.90
CA SER A 153 -1.86 11.31 -9.58
C SER A 153 -2.19 11.40 -8.10
N GLN A 154 -1.19 11.51 -7.21
CA GLN A 154 -1.36 11.61 -5.76
C GLN A 154 -2.28 10.53 -5.17
N ILE A 155 -2.35 9.36 -5.80
CA ILE A 155 -3.24 8.27 -5.38
C ILE A 155 -2.74 7.69 -4.06
N THR A 156 -3.64 7.56 -3.09
CA THR A 156 -3.35 6.94 -1.80
C THR A 156 -3.16 5.44 -1.97
N ILE A 157 -2.05 4.91 -1.47
CA ILE A 157 -1.72 3.48 -1.53
C ILE A 157 -2.19 2.82 -0.23
N ASN A 158 -2.82 1.65 -0.32
CA ASN A 158 -3.04 0.85 0.87
C ASN A 158 -1.73 0.21 1.32
N TRP A 159 -1.09 0.85 2.29
CA TRP A 159 0.19 0.42 2.83
C TRP A 159 0.11 -0.84 3.69
N GLU A 160 -1.01 -1.06 4.38
CA GLU A 160 -1.20 -2.24 5.24
C GLU A 160 -1.28 -3.50 4.38
N GLN A 161 -2.11 -3.47 3.33
CA GLN A 161 -2.21 -4.57 2.38
C GLN A 161 -0.87 -4.83 1.69
N LEU A 162 -0.12 -3.77 1.34
CA LEU A 162 1.19 -3.91 0.71
C LEU A 162 2.21 -4.57 1.64
N VAL A 163 2.19 -4.29 2.95
CA VAL A 163 3.06 -4.98 3.92
C VAL A 163 2.71 -6.46 3.98
N CYS A 164 1.42 -6.80 4.12
CA CYS A 164 0.97 -8.20 4.17
C CYS A 164 1.37 -8.97 2.90
N ASP A 165 1.17 -8.35 1.73
CA ASP A 165 1.49 -8.95 0.44
C ASP A 165 3.00 -9.20 0.28
N LEU A 166 3.84 -8.30 0.78
CA LEU A 166 5.29 -8.47 0.74
C LEU A 166 5.79 -9.46 1.80
N ALA A 167 5.16 -9.49 2.97
CA ALA A 167 5.52 -10.43 4.04
C ALA A 167 5.22 -11.89 3.66
N GLU A 168 4.19 -12.12 2.83
CA GLU A 168 3.81 -13.44 2.32
C GLU A 168 4.37 -13.73 0.92
N TRP A 169 5.19 -12.84 0.35
CA TRP A 169 5.63 -12.94 -1.04
C TRP A 169 6.46 -14.21 -1.32
N ASP A 170 7.29 -14.65 -0.37
CA ASP A 170 8.14 -15.82 -0.54
C ASP A 170 7.31 -17.12 -0.66
N GLU A 171 6.28 -17.25 0.18
CA GLU A 171 5.45 -18.45 0.27
C GLU A 171 4.29 -18.44 -0.74
N ARG A 172 3.70 -17.26 -1.00
CA ARG A 172 2.44 -17.11 -1.75
C ARG A 172 2.57 -16.23 -3.00
N ARG A 173 3.78 -16.12 -3.57
CA ARG A 173 4.09 -15.27 -4.73
C ARG A 173 3.03 -15.36 -5.83
N GLU A 174 2.71 -16.58 -6.26
CA GLU A 174 1.84 -16.81 -7.41
C GLU A 174 0.40 -16.39 -7.13
N GLU A 175 -0.09 -16.63 -5.92
CA GLU A 175 -1.43 -16.21 -5.49
C GLU A 175 -1.53 -14.70 -5.40
N ILE A 176 -0.51 -14.04 -4.84
CA ILE A 176 -0.47 -12.59 -4.68
C ILE A 176 -0.34 -11.91 -6.05
N ALA A 177 0.56 -12.40 -6.91
CA ALA A 177 0.72 -11.93 -8.28
C ALA A 177 -0.57 -12.11 -9.09
N ALA A 178 -1.23 -13.26 -8.98
CA ALA A 178 -2.50 -13.52 -9.65
C ALA A 178 -3.61 -12.58 -9.14
N ARG A 179 -3.66 -12.31 -7.83
CA ARG A 179 -4.62 -11.35 -7.25
C ARG A 179 -4.36 -9.94 -7.76
N TRP A 180 -3.11 -9.46 -7.77
CA TRP A 180 -2.76 -8.14 -8.29
C TRP A 180 -3.13 -8.00 -9.76
N LEU A 181 -2.80 -8.97 -10.61
CA LEU A 181 -3.16 -8.94 -12.03
C LEU A 181 -4.67 -9.00 -12.24
N ARG A 182 -5.37 -9.88 -11.51
CA ARG A 182 -6.83 -10.02 -11.60
C ARG A 182 -7.53 -8.72 -11.23
N GLU A 183 -7.10 -8.06 -10.15
CA GLU A 183 -7.66 -6.78 -9.74
C GLU A 183 -7.27 -5.64 -10.68
N PHE A 184 -6.08 -5.68 -11.27
CA PHE A 184 -5.70 -4.72 -12.31
C PHE A 184 -6.65 -4.79 -13.50
N TYR A 185 -6.78 -5.95 -14.15
CA TYR A 185 -7.65 -6.10 -15.33
C TYR A 185 -9.13 -5.84 -15.00
N ARG A 186 -9.62 -6.33 -13.84
CA ARG A 186 -11.00 -6.05 -13.41
C ARG A 186 -11.31 -4.56 -13.27
N ASN A 187 -10.33 -3.74 -12.91
CA ASN A 187 -10.55 -2.32 -12.65
C ASN A 187 -10.19 -1.44 -13.85
N VAL A 188 -9.30 -1.87 -14.75
CA VAL A 188 -8.95 -1.14 -15.98
C VAL A 188 -10.11 -1.13 -16.96
N ASP A 189 -10.80 -2.26 -17.13
CA ASP A 189 -11.92 -2.38 -18.07
C ASP A 189 -13.24 -1.84 -17.49
N LYS A 190 -13.26 -1.47 -16.21
CA LYS A 190 -14.46 -0.94 -15.56
C LYS A 190 -14.73 0.47 -16.11
N PRO A 191 -15.92 0.77 -16.66
CA PRO A 191 -16.23 2.11 -17.14
C PRO A 191 -16.06 3.13 -16.00
N SER A 192 -15.60 4.34 -16.34
CA SER A 192 -15.58 5.47 -15.40
C SER A 192 -16.97 5.62 -14.79
N SER A 193 -17.05 5.74 -13.46
CA SER A 193 -18.34 6.03 -12.82
C SER A 193 -18.95 7.33 -13.33
N ALA A 194 -18.13 8.23 -13.90
CA ALA A 194 -18.57 9.43 -14.59
C ALA A 194 -19.33 9.14 -15.90
N ASP A 195 -18.92 8.15 -16.70
CA ASP A 195 -19.60 7.81 -17.96
C ASP A 195 -20.97 7.14 -17.72
N ASN A 196 -21.10 6.41 -16.61
CA ASN A 196 -22.33 5.70 -16.27
C ASN A 196 -23.43 6.63 -15.73
N ALA A 197 -23.06 7.78 -15.15
CA ALA A 197 -24.00 8.81 -14.71
C ALA A 197 -24.60 9.57 -15.90
N SER A 198 -23.78 9.88 -16.92
CA SER A 198 -24.23 10.53 -18.16
C SER A 198 -25.23 9.68 -18.94
N ALA A 199 -25.04 8.36 -18.96
CA ALA A 199 -25.93 7.43 -19.66
C ALA A 199 -27.30 7.23 -18.98
N SER A 200 -27.47 7.67 -17.72
CA SER A 200 -28.73 7.53 -16.97
C SER A 200 -29.56 8.83 -16.91
N GLU A 201 -29.05 9.93 -17.48
CA GLU A 201 -29.78 11.21 -17.60
C GLU A 201 -30.37 11.46 -19.00
N GLU A 202 -29.98 10.69 -20.02
CA GLU A 202 -30.52 10.82 -21.40
C GLU A 202 -31.83 10.02 -21.65
N ASP A 203 -32.37 9.32 -20.64
CA ASP A 203 -33.60 8.51 -20.75
C ASP A 203 -34.73 9.02 -19.81
N ARG A 204 -34.89 10.35 -19.71
CA ARG A 204 -35.99 11.02 -18.98
C ARG A 204 -36.55 12.21 -19.75
#